data_AF-I3XX21-F1
#
_entry.id   AF-I3XX21-F1
#
_cell.length_a   1.000
_cell.length_b   1.000
_cell.length_c   1.000
_cell.angle_alpha   90.00
_cell.angle_beta   90.00
_cell.angle_gamma   90.00
#
_symmetry.space_group_name_H-M   'P 1'
#
loop_
_entity.id
_entity.type
_entity.pdbx_description
1 polymer ?
#
loop_
_entity_poly.entity_id
_entity_poly.type
_entity_poly.pdbx_seq_one_letter_code
_entity_poly.pdbx_strand_id
1 'polypeptide(L)'
;MKKEILYLTEYLAKSKENPFYPRLVENLSECSLYTPTHFTQAHICALLKHHSLRVPSNEEEGIQQLDMCLQKSLPEALNEAKKTLFMTLLQSNFPKKKSFLNVSLELFISQLEPAEKSIYENLLAYVVGINRALALFFVFAKEEQKELTPEHLVTFAQSLHVSLMALIFNDDEQALLEEGLTSLLGVYLSLYGKYLYM
;
A
#
# COMPACT_ATOMS: atom_id res chain seq x y z
N MET A 1 -17.87 -4.93 -2.64
CA MET A 1 -16.54 -4.53 -2.16
C MET A 1 -15.66 -4.01 -3.30
N LYS A 2 -15.49 -4.71 -4.43
CA LYS A 2 -14.72 -4.19 -5.60
C LYS A 2 -15.12 -2.80 -6.07
N LYS A 3 -16.43 -2.54 -6.26
CA LYS A 3 -16.92 -1.23 -6.72
C LYS A 3 -16.50 -0.09 -5.79
N GLU A 4 -16.58 -0.33 -4.49
CA GLU A 4 -16.16 0.63 -3.47
C GLU A 4 -14.65 0.85 -3.51
N ILE A 5 -13.85 -0.23 -3.59
CA ILE A 5 -12.40 -0.15 -3.77
C ILE A 5 -12.04 0.62 -5.04
N LEU A 6 -12.71 0.37 -6.15
CA LEU A 6 -12.51 1.06 -7.43
C LEU A 6 -12.82 2.55 -7.29
N TYR A 7 -14.00 2.90 -6.75
CA TYR A 7 -14.38 4.30 -6.58
C TYR A 7 -13.48 5.04 -5.60
N LEU A 8 -13.05 4.40 -4.51
CA LEU A 8 -12.11 5.01 -3.56
C LEU A 8 -10.73 5.18 -4.19
N THR A 9 -10.27 4.21 -4.99
CA THR A 9 -8.99 4.31 -5.71
C THR A 9 -9.02 5.46 -6.73
N GLU A 10 -10.09 5.58 -7.52
CA GLU A 10 -10.29 6.72 -8.42
C GLU A 10 -10.38 8.04 -7.65
N TYR A 11 -11.17 8.09 -6.58
CA TYR A 11 -11.32 9.29 -5.77
C TYR A 11 -9.97 9.82 -5.27
N LEU A 12 -9.12 8.93 -4.77
CA LEU A 12 -7.78 9.26 -4.29
C LEU A 12 -6.84 9.61 -5.44
N ALA A 13 -6.90 8.90 -6.56
CA ALA A 13 -6.10 9.23 -7.75
C ALA A 13 -6.49 10.59 -8.37
N LYS A 14 -7.69 11.11 -8.10
CA LYS A 14 -8.13 12.44 -8.55
C LYS A 14 -8.04 13.53 -7.47
N SER A 15 -7.58 13.25 -6.25
CA SER A 15 -7.53 14.23 -5.15
C SER A 15 -6.44 15.31 -5.33
N LYS A 16 -5.47 15.10 -6.24
CA LYS A 16 -4.30 15.96 -6.53
C LYS A 16 -3.32 16.18 -5.37
N GLU A 17 -3.66 15.84 -4.14
CA GLU A 17 -2.81 16.08 -2.96
C GLU A 17 -1.70 15.04 -2.84
N ASN A 18 -1.98 13.79 -3.22
CA ASN A 18 -1.05 12.68 -3.04
C ASN A 18 -0.64 12.04 -4.38
N PRO A 19 0.63 12.16 -4.78
CA PRO A 19 1.12 11.64 -6.06
C PRO A 19 1.17 10.11 -6.11
N PHE A 20 1.04 9.41 -4.98
CA PHE A 20 1.05 7.94 -4.92
C PHE A 20 -0.11 7.32 -5.70
N TYR A 21 -1.34 7.78 -5.50
CA TYR A 21 -2.52 7.14 -6.10
C TYR A 21 -2.61 7.28 -7.63
N PRO A 22 -2.28 8.44 -8.23
CA PRO A 22 -2.11 8.56 -9.68
C PRO A 22 -1.10 7.54 -10.23
N ARG A 23 0.10 7.44 -9.62
CA ARG A 23 1.14 6.49 -10.03
C ARG A 23 0.71 5.04 -9.87
N LEU A 24 0.00 4.73 -8.78
CA LEU A 24 -0.53 3.40 -8.54
C LEU A 24 -1.53 2.98 -9.62
N VAL A 25 -2.42 3.90 -10.02
CA VAL A 25 -3.39 3.66 -11.09
C VAL A 25 -2.71 3.46 -12.44
N GLU A 26 -1.66 4.22 -12.74
CA GLU A 26 -0.81 4.01 -13.93
C GLU A 26 -0.20 2.61 -13.92
N ASN A 27 0.48 2.21 -12.84
CA ASN A 27 1.13 0.90 -12.72
C ASN A 27 0.12 -0.26 -12.82
N LEU A 28 -1.06 -0.12 -12.21
CA LEU A 28 -2.13 -1.13 -12.33
C LEU A 28 -2.66 -1.23 -13.77
N SER A 29 -2.74 -0.10 -14.48
CA SER A 29 -3.17 -0.06 -15.88
C SER A 29 -2.15 -0.70 -16.82
N GLU A 30 -0.86 -0.47 -16.62
CA GLU A 30 0.22 -1.08 -17.40
C GLU A 30 0.21 -2.61 -17.28
N CYS A 31 -0.11 -3.14 -16.10
CA CYS A 31 -0.30 -4.57 -15.88
C CYS A 31 -1.67 -5.11 -16.37
N SER A 32 -2.46 -4.30 -17.07
CA SER A 32 -3.80 -4.66 -17.55
C SER A 32 -4.76 -5.12 -16.44
N LEU A 33 -4.56 -4.66 -15.20
CA LEU A 33 -5.41 -4.98 -14.04
C LEU A 33 -6.47 -3.92 -13.77
N TYR A 34 -6.34 -2.79 -14.42
CA TYR A 34 -7.14 -1.61 -14.15
C TYR A 34 -7.35 -0.79 -15.41
N THR A 35 -8.49 -0.14 -15.52
CA THR A 35 -8.75 0.82 -16.60
C THR A 35 -9.17 2.14 -15.96
N PRO A 36 -8.29 3.16 -15.99
CA PRO A 36 -8.59 4.46 -15.44
C PRO A 36 -9.82 5.08 -16.08
N THR A 37 -10.69 5.66 -15.27
CA THR A 37 -11.88 6.33 -15.78
C THR A 37 -11.57 7.78 -16.19
N HIS A 38 -12.35 8.29 -17.14
CA HIS A 38 -12.39 9.72 -17.47
C HIS A 38 -13.20 10.56 -16.47
N PHE A 39 -13.77 9.92 -15.44
CA PHE A 39 -14.61 10.60 -14.47
C PHE A 39 -13.79 11.56 -13.61
N THR A 40 -14.37 12.73 -13.37
CA THR A 40 -13.82 13.69 -12.39
C THR A 40 -14.13 13.20 -10.98
N GLN A 41 -13.39 13.71 -9.98
CA GLN A 41 -13.65 13.38 -8.58
C GLN A 41 -15.13 13.62 -8.17
N ALA A 42 -15.76 14.69 -8.69
CA ALA A 42 -17.18 14.97 -8.44
C ALA A 42 -18.12 13.88 -9.02
N HIS A 43 -17.81 13.34 -10.20
CA HIS A 43 -18.55 12.21 -10.76
C HIS A 43 -18.37 10.96 -9.91
N ILE A 44 -17.15 10.68 -9.41
CA ILE A 44 -16.90 9.55 -8.51
C ILE A 44 -17.69 9.70 -7.20
N CYS A 45 -17.75 10.89 -6.60
CA CYS A 45 -18.58 11.16 -5.43
C CYS A 45 -20.07 10.91 -5.71
N ALA A 46 -20.56 11.27 -6.89
CA ALA A 46 -21.94 11.00 -7.29
C ALA A 46 -22.20 9.49 -7.43
N LEU A 47 -21.26 8.72 -8.00
CA LEU A 47 -21.34 7.27 -8.12
C LEU A 47 -21.36 6.57 -6.75
N LEU A 48 -20.50 7.00 -5.81
CA LEU A 48 -20.51 6.51 -4.43
C LEU A 48 -21.90 6.70 -3.80
N LYS A 49 -22.47 7.91 -3.88
CA LYS A 49 -23.82 8.19 -3.36
C LYS A 49 -24.90 7.34 -4.04
N HIS A 50 -24.85 7.21 -5.36
CA HIS A 50 -25.80 6.41 -6.12
C HIS A 50 -25.80 4.93 -5.69
N HIS A 51 -24.64 4.42 -5.27
CA HIS A 51 -24.50 3.06 -4.76
C HIS A 51 -24.66 2.95 -3.23
N SER A 52 -25.16 3.98 -2.55
CA SER A 52 -25.31 4.03 -1.10
C SER A 52 -24.00 3.79 -0.34
N LEU A 53 -22.86 4.15 -0.96
CA LEU A 53 -21.54 4.11 -0.35
C LEU A 53 -21.21 5.47 0.27
N ARG A 54 -20.43 5.44 1.35
CA ARG A 54 -20.00 6.65 2.04
C ARG A 54 -19.05 7.44 1.13
N VAL A 55 -19.29 8.74 1.01
CA VAL A 55 -18.36 9.65 0.32
C VAL A 55 -17.33 10.14 1.34
N PRO A 56 -16.03 10.03 1.08
CA PRO A 56 -15.01 10.62 1.93
C PRO A 56 -15.14 12.15 1.98
N SER A 57 -14.93 12.74 3.15
CA SER A 57 -14.92 14.19 3.34
C SER A 57 -13.58 14.82 2.97
N ASN A 58 -12.50 14.03 3.02
CA ASN A 58 -11.13 14.41 2.69
C ASN A 58 -10.32 13.19 2.25
N GLU A 59 -9.05 13.39 1.91
CA GLU A 59 -8.17 12.30 1.48
C GLU A 59 -7.95 11.27 2.58
N GLU A 60 -7.63 11.69 3.80
CA GLU A 60 -7.34 10.79 4.93
C GLU A 60 -8.50 9.82 5.20
N GLU A 61 -9.74 10.32 5.20
CA GLU A 61 -10.93 9.50 5.34
C GLU A 61 -11.07 8.52 4.16
N GLY A 62 -10.72 8.93 2.94
CA GLY A 62 -10.73 8.08 1.76
C GLY A 62 -9.71 6.94 1.86
N ILE A 63 -8.52 7.24 2.37
CA ILE A 63 -7.47 6.27 2.65
C ILE A 63 -7.94 5.25 3.70
N GLN A 64 -8.50 5.72 4.81
CA GLN A 64 -9.00 4.86 5.88
C GLN A 64 -10.11 3.92 5.37
N GLN A 65 -11.06 4.47 4.60
CA GLN A 65 -12.11 3.66 3.97
C GLN A 65 -11.53 2.61 3.02
N LEU A 66 -10.57 2.99 2.18
CA LEU A 66 -9.91 2.07 1.26
C LEU A 66 -9.19 0.95 2.02
N ASP A 67 -8.40 1.30 3.04
CA ASP A 67 -7.67 0.34 3.87
C ASP A 67 -8.62 -0.65 4.55
N MET A 68 -9.79 -0.20 5.03
CA MET A 68 -10.82 -1.07 5.58
C MET A 68 -11.39 -2.04 4.53
N CYS A 69 -11.68 -1.55 3.31
CA CYS A 69 -12.19 -2.39 2.23
C CYS A 69 -11.15 -3.43 1.79
N LEU A 70 -9.86 -3.04 1.71
CA LEU A 70 -8.77 -3.95 1.39
C LEU A 70 -8.58 -5.00 2.47
N GLN A 71 -8.57 -4.62 3.76
CA GLN A 71 -8.46 -5.57 4.87
C GLN A 71 -9.57 -6.63 4.83
N LYS A 72 -10.82 -6.22 4.56
CA LYS A 72 -11.97 -7.15 4.44
C LYS A 72 -11.88 -8.07 3.23
N SER A 73 -11.15 -7.66 2.19
CA SER A 73 -11.04 -8.43 0.93
C SER A 73 -9.87 -9.42 0.94
N LEU A 74 -8.94 -9.30 1.89
CA LEU A 74 -7.78 -10.17 2.02
C LEU A 74 -8.02 -11.28 3.05
N PRO A 75 -7.40 -12.47 2.86
CA PRO A 75 -7.40 -13.52 3.89
C PRO A 75 -6.87 -12.99 5.23
N GLU A 76 -7.51 -13.41 6.33
CA GLU A 76 -7.11 -13.00 7.69
C GLU A 76 -5.64 -13.33 7.97
N ALA A 77 -5.20 -14.54 7.63
CA ALA A 77 -3.80 -14.95 7.78
C ALA A 77 -2.82 -14.05 6.99
N LEU A 78 -3.21 -13.53 5.83
CA LEU A 78 -2.40 -12.57 5.08
C LEU A 78 -2.37 -11.21 5.80
N ASN A 79 -3.50 -10.75 6.35
CA ASN A 79 -3.55 -9.53 7.14
C ASN A 79 -2.66 -9.60 8.40
N GLU A 80 -2.68 -10.73 9.10
CA GLU A 80 -1.80 -10.98 10.25
C GLU A 80 -0.33 -11.03 9.86
N ALA A 81 0.01 -11.78 8.80
CA ALA A 81 1.39 -11.91 8.34
C ALA A 81 2.02 -10.55 7.98
N LYS A 82 1.29 -9.65 7.32
CA LYS A 82 1.78 -8.29 7.01
C LYS A 82 2.08 -7.48 8.25
N LYS A 83 1.21 -7.57 9.28
CA LYS A 83 1.42 -6.89 10.57
C LYS A 83 2.65 -7.45 11.28
N THR A 84 2.78 -8.77 11.34
CA THR A 84 3.93 -9.45 11.96
C THR A 84 5.24 -9.10 11.24
N LEU A 85 5.23 -9.06 9.92
CA LEU A 85 6.40 -8.66 9.12
C LEU A 85 6.81 -7.22 9.44
N PHE A 86 5.86 -6.29 9.50
CA PHE A 86 6.15 -4.90 9.86
C PHE A 86 6.69 -4.77 11.29
N MET A 87 6.10 -5.47 12.26
CA MET A 87 6.61 -5.48 13.64
C MET A 87 8.02 -6.05 13.72
N THR A 88 8.31 -7.11 12.97
CA THR A 88 9.66 -7.70 12.89
C THR A 88 10.67 -6.70 12.32
N LEU A 89 10.27 -5.98 11.26
CA LEU A 89 11.08 -4.93 10.65
C LEU A 89 11.40 -3.81 11.63
N LEU A 90 10.41 -3.35 12.41
CA LEU A 90 10.63 -2.35 13.46
C LEU A 90 11.58 -2.87 14.54
N GLN A 91 11.41 -4.11 15.00
CA GLN A 91 12.31 -4.69 16.01
C GLN A 91 13.75 -4.83 15.52
N SER A 92 13.94 -5.14 14.23
CA SER A 92 15.27 -5.27 13.62
C SER A 92 15.97 -3.92 13.43
N ASN A 93 15.24 -2.89 13.02
CA ASN A 93 15.81 -1.56 12.74
C ASN A 93 15.96 -0.70 14.00
N PHE A 94 15.16 -0.95 15.04
CA PHE A 94 15.19 -0.22 16.31
C PHE A 94 15.46 -1.15 17.50
N PRO A 95 16.61 -1.86 17.55
CA PRO A 95 16.87 -2.90 18.55
C PRO A 95 16.87 -2.34 19.97
N LYS A 96 17.33 -1.09 20.16
CA LYS A 96 17.33 -0.40 21.46
C LYS A 96 15.93 0.00 21.94
N LYS A 97 14.93 0.00 21.05
CA LYS A 97 13.53 0.38 21.34
C LYS A 97 12.58 -0.82 21.37
N LYS A 98 13.11 -2.04 21.23
CA LYS A 98 12.35 -3.29 21.21
C LYS A 98 11.47 -3.48 22.46
N SER A 99 11.96 -3.10 23.63
CA SER A 99 11.19 -3.16 24.88
C SER A 99 9.92 -2.31 24.81
N PHE A 100 9.98 -1.14 24.19
CA PHE A 100 8.81 -0.27 24.02
C PHE A 100 7.82 -0.85 23.01
N LEU A 101 8.29 -1.42 21.90
CA LEU A 101 7.45 -2.11 20.91
C LEU A 101 6.66 -3.28 21.52
N ASN A 102 7.25 -4.00 22.48
CA ASN A 102 6.58 -5.10 23.16
C ASN A 102 5.43 -4.64 24.07
N VAL A 103 5.40 -3.36 24.45
CA VAL A 103 4.31 -2.77 25.25
C VAL A 103 3.24 -2.21 24.31
N SER A 104 3.59 -1.25 23.45
CA SER A 104 2.68 -0.70 22.45
C SER A 104 3.42 0.08 21.36
N LEU A 105 2.79 0.21 20.20
CA LEU A 105 3.31 1.04 19.11
C LEU A 105 3.35 2.52 19.52
N GLU A 106 2.36 3.00 20.26
CA GLU A 106 2.29 4.38 20.76
C GLU A 106 3.48 4.71 21.68
N LEU A 107 3.80 3.80 22.60
CA LEU A 107 4.94 3.97 23.48
C LEU A 107 6.24 3.97 22.68
N PHE A 108 6.40 3.05 21.74
CA PHE A 108 7.56 3.05 20.84
C PHE A 108 7.76 4.39 20.13
N ILE A 109 6.70 4.93 19.50
CA ILE A 109 6.76 6.21 18.78
C ILE A 109 7.17 7.35 19.72
N SER A 110 6.67 7.36 20.96
CA SER A 110 7.00 8.39 21.95
C SER A 110 8.48 8.41 22.37
N GLN A 111 9.19 7.30 22.16
CA GLN A 111 10.59 7.13 22.54
C GLN A 111 11.57 7.31 21.37
N LEU A 112 11.07 7.63 20.17
CA LEU A 112 11.90 7.90 19.01
C LEU A 112 12.51 9.29 19.09
N GLU A 113 13.82 9.35 18.90
CA GLU A 113 14.51 10.61 18.63
C GLU A 113 14.09 11.18 17.27
N PRO A 114 14.27 12.48 17.00
CA PRO A 114 13.81 13.08 15.73
C PRO A 114 14.31 12.35 14.46
N ALA A 115 15.57 11.91 14.46
CA ALA A 115 16.13 11.14 13.35
C ALA A 115 15.49 9.74 13.25
N GLU A 116 15.33 9.05 14.38
CA GLU A 116 14.66 7.74 14.42
C GLU A 116 13.20 7.84 13.97
N LYS A 117 12.52 8.93 14.32
CA LYS A 117 11.15 9.21 13.93
C LYS A 117 11.02 9.41 12.43
N SER A 118 11.94 10.18 11.82
CA SER A 118 11.98 10.33 10.36
C SER A 118 12.21 9.00 9.64
N ILE A 119 13.13 8.17 10.13
CA ILE A 119 13.36 6.81 9.60
C ILE A 119 12.09 5.96 9.72
N TYR A 120 11.43 5.99 10.88
CA TYR A 120 10.19 5.28 11.12
C TYR A 120 9.07 5.72 10.17
N GLU A 121 8.88 7.02 9.99
CA GLU A 121 7.85 7.60 9.12
C GLU A 121 8.09 7.22 7.65
N ASN A 122 9.33 7.30 7.17
CA ASN A 122 9.68 6.90 5.80
C ASN A 122 9.48 5.39 5.58
N LEU A 123 9.90 4.57 6.54
CA LEU A 123 9.71 3.12 6.49
C LEU A 123 8.23 2.74 6.52
N LEU A 124 7.44 3.42 7.37
CA LEU A 124 5.99 3.24 7.44
C LEU A 124 5.35 3.62 6.11
N ALA A 125 5.70 4.78 5.54
CA ALA A 125 5.18 5.23 4.25
C ALA A 125 5.46 4.20 3.14
N TYR A 126 6.69 3.68 3.07
CA TYR A 126 7.08 2.68 2.09
C TYR A 126 6.30 1.36 2.27
N VAL A 127 6.26 0.82 3.49
CA VAL A 127 5.57 -0.44 3.79
C VAL A 127 4.06 -0.32 3.56
N VAL A 128 3.47 0.81 3.93
CA VAL A 128 2.04 1.07 3.71
C VAL A 128 1.75 1.20 2.21
N GLY A 129 2.60 1.89 1.46
CA GLY A 129 2.51 1.99 -0.01
C GLY A 129 2.54 0.63 -0.69
N ILE A 130 3.53 -0.21 -0.35
CA ILE A 130 3.62 -1.59 -0.84
C ILE A 130 2.35 -2.37 -0.50
N ASN A 131 1.93 -2.35 0.76
CA ASN A 131 0.79 -3.16 1.18
C ASN A 131 -0.50 -2.74 0.49
N ARG A 132 -0.74 -1.43 0.31
CA ARG A 132 -1.92 -0.94 -0.42
C ARG A 132 -1.91 -1.38 -1.87
N ALA A 133 -0.77 -1.20 -2.55
CA ALA A 133 -0.64 -1.55 -3.96
C ALA A 133 -0.76 -3.06 -4.20
N LEU A 134 -0.08 -3.88 -3.40
CA LEU A 134 -0.17 -5.35 -3.51
C LEU A 134 -1.56 -5.87 -3.12
N ALA A 135 -2.24 -5.23 -2.18
CA ALA A 135 -3.63 -5.55 -1.85
C ALA A 135 -4.59 -5.24 -3.01
N LEU A 136 -4.40 -4.09 -3.67
CA LEU A 136 -5.17 -3.73 -4.86
C LEU A 136 -4.92 -4.70 -6.01
N PHE A 137 -3.65 -5.04 -6.27
CA PHE A 137 -3.28 -6.09 -7.23
C PHE A 137 -4.02 -7.39 -6.91
N PHE A 138 -3.97 -7.86 -5.66
CA PHE A 138 -4.61 -9.09 -5.23
C PHE A 138 -6.12 -9.08 -5.47
N VAL A 139 -6.81 -7.98 -5.12
CA VAL A 139 -8.26 -7.85 -5.29
C VAL A 139 -8.65 -7.86 -6.76
N PHE A 140 -7.94 -7.10 -7.60
CA PHE A 140 -8.24 -7.05 -9.03
C PHE A 140 -7.88 -8.36 -9.74
N ALA A 141 -6.77 -9.00 -9.34
CA ALA A 141 -6.34 -10.28 -9.87
C ALA A 141 -7.35 -11.41 -9.62
N LYS A 142 -7.87 -11.51 -8.38
CA LYS A 142 -8.82 -12.59 -8.02
C LYS A 142 -10.16 -12.50 -8.75
N GLU A 143 -10.66 -11.29 -8.95
CA GLU A 143 -12.01 -11.12 -9.50
C GLU A 143 -12.07 -11.16 -11.03
N GLU A 144 -10.97 -10.86 -11.74
CA GLU A 144 -10.99 -10.89 -13.21
C GLU A 144 -10.83 -12.28 -13.82
N GLN A 145 -10.58 -13.33 -13.01
CA GLN A 145 -10.24 -14.68 -13.49
C GLN A 145 -9.17 -14.68 -14.59
N LYS A 146 -8.35 -13.62 -14.66
CA LYS A 146 -7.21 -13.56 -15.57
C LYS A 146 -6.19 -14.57 -15.06
N GLU A 147 -5.65 -15.38 -15.97
CA GLU A 147 -4.43 -16.15 -15.72
C GLU A 147 -3.27 -15.15 -15.56
N LEU A 148 -3.19 -14.54 -14.39
CA LEU A 148 -2.04 -13.74 -14.00
C LEU A 148 -0.95 -14.70 -13.59
N THR A 149 0.25 -14.46 -14.10
CA THR A 149 1.43 -15.25 -13.73
C THR A 149 2.19 -14.54 -12.61
N PRO A 150 3.03 -15.25 -11.84
CA PRO A 150 3.90 -14.63 -10.84
C PRO A 150 4.76 -13.48 -11.40
N GLU A 151 5.14 -13.54 -12.67
CA GLU A 151 5.91 -12.50 -13.35
C GLU A 151 5.16 -11.16 -13.44
N HIS A 152 3.82 -11.20 -13.57
CA HIS A 152 3.01 -9.98 -13.55
C HIS A 152 3.07 -9.29 -12.18
N LEU A 153 3.02 -10.08 -11.11
CA LEU A 153 3.14 -9.57 -9.73
C LEU A 153 4.53 -8.99 -9.50
N VAL A 154 5.59 -9.66 -9.96
CA VAL A 154 6.97 -9.17 -9.85
C VAL A 154 7.16 -7.87 -10.62
N THR A 155 6.68 -7.81 -11.87
CA THR A 155 6.80 -6.61 -12.72
C THR A 155 6.07 -5.42 -12.10
N PHE A 156 4.84 -5.64 -11.63
CA PHE A 156 4.06 -4.61 -10.92
C PHE A 156 4.81 -4.08 -9.69
N ALA A 157 5.35 -4.98 -8.88
CA ALA A 157 6.05 -4.61 -7.66
C ALA A 157 7.36 -3.86 -7.93
N GLN A 158 8.10 -4.19 -8.99
CA GLN A 158 9.31 -3.46 -9.38
C GLN A 158 8.98 -2.03 -9.83
N SER A 159 7.95 -1.85 -10.67
CA SER A 159 7.50 -0.50 -11.07
C SER A 159 7.03 0.33 -9.86
N LEU A 160 6.30 -0.32 -8.95
CA LEU A 160 5.90 0.29 -7.69
C LEU A 160 7.09 0.67 -6.81
N HIS A 161 8.11 -0.19 -6.71
CA HIS A 161 9.30 0.07 -5.92
C HIS A 161 9.99 1.35 -6.37
N VAL A 162 10.28 1.46 -7.67
CA VAL A 162 10.87 2.67 -8.26
C VAL A 162 10.01 3.90 -7.96
N SER A 163 8.69 3.78 -8.09
CA SER A 163 7.76 4.88 -7.79
C SER A 163 7.80 5.30 -6.32
N LEU A 164 7.80 4.35 -5.39
CA LEU A 164 7.86 4.63 -3.96
C LEU A 164 9.21 5.20 -3.55
N MET A 165 10.31 4.71 -4.13
CA MET A 165 11.65 5.21 -3.88
C MET A 165 11.74 6.70 -4.22
N ALA A 166 11.28 7.07 -5.42
CA ALA A 166 11.29 8.45 -5.89
C ALA A 166 10.33 9.38 -5.15
N LEU A 167 9.24 8.85 -4.58
CA LEU A 167 8.24 9.65 -3.86
C LEU A 167 8.60 9.91 -2.40
N ILE A 168 9.34 9.00 -1.76
CA ILE A 168 9.58 9.03 -0.31
C ILE A 168 10.99 9.52 0.03
N PHE A 169 11.98 9.18 -0.79
CA PHE A 169 13.39 9.36 -0.47
C PHE A 169 14.07 10.31 -1.44
N ASN A 170 15.03 11.09 -0.92
CA ASN A 170 15.95 11.86 -1.78
C ASN A 170 17.02 10.94 -2.41
N ASP A 171 17.78 11.46 -3.38
CA ASP A 171 18.75 10.68 -4.15
C ASP A 171 19.81 9.97 -3.28
N ASP A 172 20.28 10.63 -2.20
CA ASP A 172 21.27 10.04 -1.29
C ASP A 172 20.65 8.90 -0.46
N GLU A 173 19.43 9.11 0.05
CA GLU A 173 18.67 8.08 0.77
C GLU A 173 18.34 6.88 -0.12
N GLN A 174 17.99 7.12 -1.38
CA GLN A 174 17.70 6.05 -2.35
C GLN A 174 18.92 5.14 -2.52
N ALA A 175 20.10 5.71 -2.77
CA ALA A 175 21.32 4.94 -2.95
C ALA A 175 21.69 4.09 -1.72
N LEU A 176 21.39 4.57 -0.51
CA LEU A 176 21.66 3.86 0.73
C LEU A 176 20.64 2.76 1.04
N LEU A 177 19.38 2.92 0.62
CA LEU A 177 18.27 2.07 1.03
C LEU A 177 17.83 1.07 -0.05
N GLU A 178 18.23 1.25 -1.31
CA GLU A 178 17.80 0.45 -2.46
C GLU A 178 17.89 -1.06 -2.21
N GLU A 179 19.05 -1.56 -1.77
CA GLU A 179 19.28 -3.00 -1.55
C GLU A 179 18.37 -3.56 -0.44
N GLY A 180 18.27 -2.83 0.68
CA GLY A 180 17.44 -3.23 1.81
C GLY A 180 15.95 -3.23 1.48
N LEU A 181 15.48 -2.20 0.77
CA LEU A 181 14.07 -2.05 0.38
C LEU A 181 13.66 -2.98 -0.76
N THR A 182 14.59 -3.32 -1.66
CA THR A 182 14.42 -4.40 -2.66
C THR A 182 14.27 -5.75 -1.98
N SER A 183 15.11 -6.04 -0.99
CA SER A 183 15.02 -7.28 -0.22
C SER A 183 13.69 -7.38 0.54
N LEU A 184 13.27 -6.28 1.17
CA LEU A 184 11.97 -6.18 1.83
C LEU A 184 10.81 -6.41 0.87
N LEU A 185 10.87 -5.84 -0.33
CA LEU A 185 9.86 -6.05 -1.37
C LEU A 185 9.76 -7.54 -1.74
N GLY A 186 10.88 -8.24 -1.88
CA GLY A 186 10.93 -9.68 -2.15
C GLY A 186 10.19 -10.52 -1.10
N VAL A 187 10.28 -10.14 0.18
CA VAL A 187 9.55 -10.79 1.27
C VAL A 187 8.04 -10.55 1.14
N TYR A 188 7.62 -9.31 0.89
CA TYR A 188 6.20 -9.00 0.67
C TYR A 188 5.65 -9.71 -0.58
N LEU A 189 6.41 -9.75 -1.67
CA LEU A 189 6.06 -10.47 -2.89
C LEU A 189 5.85 -11.96 -2.63
N SER A 190 6.77 -12.60 -1.91
CA SER A 190 6.65 -14.01 -1.52
C SER A 190 5.40 -14.24 -0.68
N LEU A 191 5.11 -13.32 0.24
CA LEU A 191 3.91 -13.38 1.07
C LEU A 191 2.63 -13.28 0.24
N TYR A 192 2.48 -12.25 -0.60
CA TYR A 192 1.28 -12.09 -1.43
C TYR A 192 1.14 -13.20 -2.48
N GLY A 193 2.24 -13.60 -3.12
CA GLY A 193 2.27 -14.67 -4.11
C GLY A 193 1.77 -15.99 -3.56
N LYS A 194 2.13 -16.35 -2.31
CA LYS A 194 1.62 -17.53 -1.62
C LYS A 194 0.09 -17.58 -1.56
N TYR A 195 -0.60 -16.44 -1.37
CA TYR A 195 -2.06 -16.41 -1.25
C TYR A 195 -2.79 -16.20 -2.58
N LEU A 196 -2.04 -15.83 -3.63
CA LEU A 196 -2.60 -15.55 -4.95
C LEU A 196 -2.44 -16.74 -5.91
N TYR A 197 -1.35 -17.50 -5.80
CA TYR A 197 -0.97 -18.55 -6.76
C TYR A 197 -0.84 -19.95 -6.17
N MET A 198 -0.94 -20.13 -4.85
CA MET A 198 -0.94 -21.44 -4.18
C MET A 198 -2.27 -21.66 -3.48
#